data_AF-A0A5K0VV28-F1
#
_entry.id   AF-A0A5K0VV28-F1
#
_cell.length_a   1.000
_cell.length_b   1.000
_cell.length_c   1.000
_cell.angle_alpha   90.00
_cell.angle_beta   90.00
_cell.angle_gamma   90.00
#
_symmetry.space_group_name_H-M   'P 1'
#
loop_
_entity.id
_entity.type
_entity.pdbx_description
1 polymer ?
#
loop_
_entity_poly.entity_id
_entity_poly.type
_entity_poly.pdbx_seq_one_letter_code
_entity_poly.pdbx_strand_id
1 'polypeptide(L)'
;MPRRRKRATRITDLKETIMLKILRHLDLKSTIRTCAATSRWRRLLPKLPALEFDLADFPVPSLRRSFQKQARRNFTEAVTRLLSIRDGRKPLERFSI
;
A
#
# COMPACT_ATOMS: atom_id res chain seq x y z
N MET A 1 41.07 -0.96 -11.38
CA MET A 1 40.39 -1.50 -10.17
C MET A 1 38.95 -1.87 -10.51
N PRO A 2 38.52 -3.13 -10.43
CA PRO A 2 37.14 -3.49 -10.74
C PRO A 2 36.24 -3.04 -9.59
N ARG A 3 35.23 -2.23 -9.90
CA ARG A 3 34.21 -1.78 -8.94
C ARG A 3 33.46 -3.00 -8.42
N ARG A 4 33.79 -3.43 -7.20
CA ARG A 4 33.09 -4.49 -6.45
C ARG A 4 31.60 -4.14 -6.43
N ARG A 5 30.78 -4.85 -7.21
CA ARG A 5 29.31 -4.70 -7.21
C ARG A 5 28.83 -4.94 -5.78
N LYS A 6 28.43 -3.89 -5.06
CA LYS A 6 27.71 -4.02 -3.80
C LYS A 6 26.47 -4.86 -4.09
N ARG A 7 26.44 -6.10 -3.59
CA ARG A 7 25.21 -6.90 -3.61
C ARG A 7 24.21 -6.15 -2.74
N ALA A 8 23.05 -5.83 -3.30
CA ALA A 8 21.91 -5.32 -2.55
C ALA A 8 21.52 -6.39 -1.52
N THR A 9 22.01 -6.27 -0.28
CA THR A 9 21.69 -7.21 0.80
C THR A 9 20.36 -6.87 1.45
N ARG A 10 19.88 -5.63 1.26
CA ARG A 10 18.62 -5.15 1.81
C ARG A 10 17.58 -4.99 0.71
N ILE A 11 16.33 -5.33 1.04
CA ILE A 11 15.16 -5.09 0.20
C ILE A 11 15.05 -3.61 -0.22
N THR A 12 15.51 -2.68 0.62
CA THR A 12 15.57 -1.24 0.34
C THR A 12 16.60 -0.84 -0.73
N ASP A 13 17.52 -1.71 -1.13
CA ASP A 13 18.56 -1.42 -2.14
C ASP A 13 18.11 -1.81 -3.55
N LEU A 14 16.95 -2.49 -3.67
CA LEU A 14 16.36 -2.86 -4.95
C LEU A 14 16.00 -1.61 -5.79
N LYS A 15 15.88 -1.82 -7.11
CA LYS A 15 15.33 -0.79 -8.00
C LYS A 15 13.84 -0.57 -7.68
N GLU A 16 13.39 0.67 -7.82
CA GLU A 16 11.99 1.06 -7.57
C GLU A 16 10.98 0.20 -8.34
N THR A 17 11.30 -0.18 -9.57
CA THR A 17 10.48 -1.07 -10.40
C THR A 17 10.27 -2.45 -9.79
N ILE A 18 11.29 -3.01 -9.14
CA ILE A 18 11.21 -4.32 -8.46
C ILE A 18 10.41 -4.18 -7.18
N MET A 19 10.59 -3.10 -6.42
CA MET A 19 9.80 -2.84 -5.21
C MET A 19 8.30 -2.71 -5.51
N LEU A 20 7.94 -1.95 -6.56
CA LEU A 20 6.56 -1.87 -7.04
C LEU A 20 6.03 -3.23 -7.50
N LYS A 21 6.91 -4.07 -8.07
CA LYS A 21 6.56 -5.43 -8.46
C LYS A 21 6.33 -6.35 -7.26
N ILE A 22 7.04 -6.17 -6.16
CA ILE A 22 6.77 -6.90 -4.90
C ILE A 22 5.46 -6.43 -4.29
N LEU A 23 5.27 -5.12 -4.17
CA LEU A 23 4.07 -4.54 -3.54
C LEU A 23 2.78 -4.91 -4.28
N ARG A 24 2.82 -5.12 -5.60
CA ARG A 24 1.62 -5.57 -6.36
C ARG A 24 1.08 -6.93 -5.90
N HIS A 25 1.92 -7.75 -5.27
CA HIS A 25 1.57 -9.10 -4.83
C HIS A 25 1.08 -9.13 -3.37
N LEU A 26 1.09 -7.99 -2.69
CA LEU A 26 0.63 -7.87 -1.32
C LEU A 26 -0.80 -7.33 -1.29
N ASP A 27 -1.57 -7.76 -0.29
CA ASP A 27 -2.83 -7.14 0.10
C ASP A 27 -2.59 -5.69 0.55
N LEU A 28 -3.64 -4.88 0.56
CA LEU A 28 -3.55 -3.46 0.88
C LEU A 28 -2.99 -3.22 2.29
N LYS A 29 -3.40 -4.02 3.27
CA LYS A 29 -2.95 -3.88 4.66
C LYS A 29 -1.46 -4.15 4.78
N SER A 30 -0.96 -5.23 4.19
CA SER A 30 0.47 -5.53 4.14
C SER A 30 1.25 -4.48 3.33
N THR A 31 0.67 -3.98 2.24
CA THR A 31 1.26 -2.91 1.41
C THR A 31 1.46 -1.63 2.21
N ILE A 32 0.42 -1.16 2.90
CA ILE A 32 0.49 0.06 3.73
C ILE A 32 1.52 -0.13 4.86
N ARG A 33 1.53 -1.28 5.54
CA ARG A 33 2.53 -1.58 6.59
C ARG A 33 3.95 -1.58 6.04
N THR A 34 4.17 -2.19 4.88
CA THR A 34 5.48 -2.26 4.23
C THR A 34 5.93 -0.86 3.77
N CYS A 35 5.01 -0.05 3.24
CA CYS A 35 5.26 1.34 2.90
C CYS A 35 5.54 2.21 4.13
N ALA A 36 4.91 1.93 5.27
CA ALA A 36 5.16 2.63 6.52
C ALA A 36 6.53 2.30 7.13
N ALA A 37 7.02 1.07 6.91
CA ALA A 37 8.25 0.56 7.51
C ALA A 37 9.52 1.34 7.11
N THR A 38 9.55 1.95 5.91
CA THR A 38 10.72 2.73 5.48
C THR A 38 10.34 3.95 4.65
N SER A 39 11.12 5.02 4.77
CA SER A 39 10.91 6.27 4.04
C SER A 39 10.97 6.10 2.51
N ARG A 40 11.76 5.14 2.02
CA ARG A 40 11.85 4.81 0.58
C ARG A 40 10.56 4.14 0.07
N TRP A 41 9.99 3.21 0.83
CA TRP A 41 8.78 2.50 0.44
C TRP A 41 7.53 3.38 0.57
N ARG A 42 7.52 4.31 1.53
CA ARG A 42 6.45 5.32 1.66
C ARG A 42 6.25 6.13 0.39
N ARG A 43 7.34 6.49 -0.31
CA ARG A 43 7.29 7.22 -1.59
C ARG A 43 6.76 6.38 -2.77
N LEU A 44 6.63 5.06 -2.59
CA LEU A 44 6.09 4.16 -3.60
C LEU A 44 4.58 3.97 -3.48
N LEU A 45 4.00 4.23 -2.30
CA LEU A 45 2.57 4.10 -2.07
C LEU A 45 1.73 4.88 -3.10
N PRO A 46 2.05 6.15 -3.45
CA PRO A 46 1.31 6.89 -4.48
C PRO A 46 1.42 6.31 -5.89
N LYS A 47 2.42 5.47 -6.14
CA LYS A 47 2.81 4.96 -7.46
C LYS A 47 2.33 3.52 -7.70
N LEU A 48 1.58 2.95 -6.76
CA LEU A 48 1.11 1.57 -6.85
C LEU A 48 0.09 1.42 -7.97
N PRO A 49 0.25 0.42 -8.85
CA PRO A 49 -0.71 0.15 -9.93
C PRO A 49 -1.94 -0.63 -9.45
N ALA A 50 -1.87 -1.30 -8.29
CA ALA A 50 -2.94 -2.14 -7.75
C ALA A 50 -3.30 -1.70 -6.33
N LEU A 51 -4.59 -1.43 -6.09
CA LEU A 51 -5.15 -1.17 -4.76
C LEU A 51 -6.45 -1.97 -4.66
N GLU A 52 -6.45 -2.99 -3.80
CA GLU A 52 -7.63 -3.80 -3.49
C GLU A 52 -8.05 -3.49 -2.07
N PHE A 53 -9.23 -2.92 -1.89
CA PHE A 53 -9.77 -2.54 -0.60
C PHE A 53 -10.81 -3.57 -0.19
N ASP A 54 -10.68 -4.11 1.03
CA ASP A 54 -11.71 -4.97 1.63
C ASP A 54 -12.14 -4.36 2.98
N LEU A 55 -13.45 -4.25 3.20
CA LEU A 55 -14.01 -3.86 4.49
C LEU A 55 -13.60 -4.82 5.62
N ALA A 56 -13.36 -6.09 5.31
CA ALA A 56 -12.88 -7.09 6.25
C ALA A 56 -11.47 -6.77 6.80
N ASP A 57 -10.65 -6.02 6.06
CA ASP A 57 -9.31 -5.60 6.51
C ASP A 57 -9.35 -4.56 7.65
N PHE A 58 -10.50 -3.94 7.87
CA PHE A 58 -10.76 -2.93 8.88
C PHE A 58 -11.52 -3.56 10.05
N PRO A 59 -10.82 -4.24 10.98
CA PRO A 59 -11.47 -4.99 12.05
C PRO A 59 -12.32 -4.05 12.90
N VAL A 60 -13.59 -4.39 12.98
CA VAL A 60 -14.57 -3.73 13.83
C VAL A 60 -14.72 -4.58 15.08
N PRO A 61 -14.47 -4.06 16.30
CA PRO A 61 -14.82 -4.78 17.51
C PRO A 61 -16.31 -5.14 17.47
N SER A 62 -16.62 -6.44 17.49
CA SER A 62 -17.91 -7.02 17.13
C SER A 62 -19.07 -6.75 18.11
N LEU A 63 -18.97 -5.73 18.96
CA LEU A 63 -19.86 -5.59 20.11
C LEU A 63 -21.12 -4.73 19.90
N ARG A 64 -21.27 -3.92 18.82
CA ARG A 64 -22.52 -3.15 18.53
C ARG A 64 -22.70 -2.75 17.06
N ARG A 65 -23.95 -2.69 16.56
CA ARG A 65 -24.33 -2.18 15.21
C ARG A 65 -23.78 -0.78 14.91
N SER A 66 -23.61 0.08 15.93
CA SER A 66 -23.02 1.42 15.79
C SER A 66 -21.56 1.39 15.32
N PHE A 67 -20.80 0.33 15.63
CA PHE A 67 -19.41 0.20 15.19
C PHE A 67 -19.29 -0.15 13.71
N GLN A 68 -20.27 -0.85 13.11
CA GLN A 68 -20.23 -1.17 11.68
C GLN A 68 -20.38 0.10 10.82
N LYS A 69 -21.22 1.05 11.26
CA LYS A 69 -21.31 2.38 10.65
C LYS A 69 -20.00 3.16 10.78
N GLN A 70 -19.35 3.08 11.94
CA GLN A 70 -18.05 3.73 12.16
C GLN A 70 -16.94 3.10 11.31
N ALA A 71 -16.92 1.78 11.18
CA ALA A 71 -15.96 1.08 10.33
C ALA A 71 -16.09 1.45 8.86
N ARG A 72 -17.34 1.53 8.35
CA ARG A 72 -17.60 2.03 7.00
C ARG A 72 -17.10 3.46 6.80
N ARG A 73 -17.26 4.33 7.80
CA ARG A 73 -16.72 5.70 7.76
C ARG A 73 -15.20 5.70 7.70
N ASN A 74 -14.54 4.99 8.62
CA ASN A 74 -13.08 4.88 8.67
C ASN A 74 -12.52 4.29 7.37
N PHE A 75 -13.17 3.27 6.82
CA PHE A 75 -12.83 2.67 5.53
C PHE A 75 -12.92 3.72 4.41
N THR A 76 -14.05 4.41 4.30
CA THR A 76 -14.28 5.41 3.25
C THR A 76 -13.26 6.55 3.34
N GLU A 77 -12.96 7.03 4.55
CA GLU A 77 -11.95 8.05 4.79
C GLU A 77 -10.55 7.57 4.39
N ALA A 78 -10.18 6.35 4.78
CA ALA A 78 -8.90 5.76 4.41
C ALA A 78 -8.76 5.59 2.88
N VAL A 79 -9.78 5.04 2.22
CA VAL A 79 -9.85 4.91 0.76
C VAL A 79 -9.69 6.28 0.10
N THR A 80 -10.49 7.26 0.52
CA THR A 80 -10.47 8.62 -0.04
C THR A 80 -9.09 9.25 0.12
N ARG A 81 -8.51 9.16 1.32
CA ARG A 81 -7.18 9.72 1.60
C ARG A 81 -6.09 9.05 0.77
N LEU A 82 -6.15 7.73 0.59
CA LEU A 82 -5.19 6.99 -0.24
C LEU A 82 -5.32 7.32 -1.72
N LEU A 83 -6.55 7.47 -2.22
CA LEU A 83 -6.79 7.90 -3.59
C LEU A 83 -6.30 9.34 -3.83
N SER A 84 -6.52 10.25 -2.88
CA SER A 84 -6.05 11.64 -2.97
C SER A 84 -4.53 11.80 -2.96
N ILE A 85 -3.81 10.86 -2.31
CA ILE A 85 -2.34 10.86 -2.28
C ILE A 85 -1.74 10.33 -3.60
N ARG A 86 -2.53 9.61 -4.41
CA ARG A 86 -2.04 8.92 -5.59
C ARG A 86 -1.60 9.88 -6.70
N ASP A 87 -0.56 9.48 -7.42
CA ASP A 87 -0.18 10.12 -8.67
C ASP A 87 -1.17 9.73 -9.79
N GLY A 88 -2.10 10.63 -10.11
CA GLY A 88 -3.14 10.42 -11.13
C GLY A 88 -2.62 10.20 -12.55
N ARG A 89 -1.30 10.34 -12.78
CA ARG A 89 -0.68 10.06 -14.08
C ARG A 89 -0.44 8.58 -14.34
N LYS A 90 -0.56 7.73 -13.32
CA LYS A 90 -0.37 6.27 -13.46
C LYS A 90 -1.72 5.55 -13.48
N PRO A 91 -2.02 4.75 -14.52
CA PRO A 91 -3.26 4.02 -14.60
C PRO A 91 -3.36 2.95 -13.50
N LEU A 92 -4.59 2.74 -13.05
CA LEU A 92 -4.97 1.63 -12.18
C LEU A 92 -5.00 0.35 -13.00
N GLU A 93 -4.12 -0.60 -12.71
CA GLU A 93 -4.16 -1.92 -13.34
C GLU A 93 -5.18 -2.83 -12.64
N ARG A 94 -5.34 -2.70 -11.32
CA ARG A 94 -6.31 -3.45 -10.52
C ARG A 94 -6.92 -2.55 -9.44
N PHE A 95 -8.24 -2.47 -9.41
CA PHE A 95 -9.03 -1.75 -8.43
C PHE A 95 -10.22 -2.61 -8.00
N SER A 96 -10.35 -2.87 -6.71
CA SER A 96 -11.50 -3.56 -6.10
C SER A 96 -11.86 -2.86 -4.80
N ILE A 97 -13.17 -2.73 -4.51
CA ILE A 97 -13.77 -2.17 -3.30
C ILE A 97 -14.90 -3.06 -2.82
#